data_AF-A0AAC9X413-F1
#
_entry.id   AF-A0AAC9X413-F1
#
_cell.length_a   1.000
_cell.length_b   1.000
_cell.length_c   1.000
_cell.angle_alpha   90.00
_cell.angle_beta   90.00
_cell.angle_gamma   90.00
#
_symmetry.space_group_name_H-M   'P 1'
#
loop_
_entity.id
_entity.type
_entity.pdbx_description
1 polymer ?
#
loop_
_entity_poly.entity_id
_entity_poly.type
_entity_poly.pdbx_seq_one_letter_code
_entity_poly.pdbx_strand_id
1 'polypeptide(L)'
;MDQLEENRLHPSLTWAEHQDYMAKLTGLMLKARLGQIAFGKAEEGNHIRDTLVELKPRLESKRVAFGKKPRLLRLYVAEPARTPRLLVGLHLATKADSEGGLTEQNESIDVAMERAYSWA
;
A
#
# COMPACT_ATOMS: atom_id res chain seq x y z
N MET A 1 -23.41 -0.53 0.86
CA MET A 1 -22.55 -1.16 -0.14
C MET A 1 -21.54 -0.09 -0.51
N ASP A 2 -20.41 -0.01 0.21
CA ASP A 2 -19.24 0.84 -0.11
C ASP A 2 -18.05 0.41 0.78
N GLN A 3 -17.49 -0.76 0.52
CA GLN A 3 -16.34 -1.31 1.28
C GLN A 3 -14.98 -0.76 0.77
N LEU A 4 -14.94 0.52 0.43
CA LEU A 4 -13.72 1.29 0.15
C LEU A 4 -13.50 2.46 1.14
N GLU A 5 -14.40 2.65 2.12
CA GLU A 5 -14.52 3.95 2.81
C GLU A 5 -13.48 4.27 3.88
N GLU A 6 -12.74 3.32 4.45
CA GLU A 6 -11.74 3.77 5.42
C GLU A 6 -10.52 4.35 4.71
N ASN A 7 -9.76 3.60 3.89
CA ASN A 7 -8.55 4.09 3.17
C ASN A 7 -7.78 5.17 3.97
N ARG A 8 -7.72 5.00 5.31
CA ARG A 8 -7.37 6.08 6.23
C ARG A 8 -5.86 6.13 6.26
N LEU A 9 -5.31 6.89 5.33
CA LEU A 9 -3.94 7.35 5.48
C LEU A 9 -3.84 8.04 6.84
N HIS A 10 -2.69 7.89 7.50
CA HIS A 10 -2.57 8.29 8.89
C HIS A 10 -3.01 9.75 9.09
N PRO A 11 -3.85 10.08 10.10
CA PRO A 11 -4.45 11.41 10.25
C PRO A 11 -3.45 12.57 10.37
N SER A 12 -2.20 12.26 10.74
CA SER A 12 -1.15 13.26 10.81
C SER A 12 -0.67 13.76 9.44
N LEU A 13 -1.03 13.14 8.32
CA LEU A 13 -0.60 13.59 7.00
C LEU A 13 -1.20 14.97 6.68
N THR A 14 -0.35 15.84 6.16
CA THR A 14 -0.77 17.11 5.55
C THR A 14 -1.47 16.83 4.21
N TRP A 15 -2.25 17.80 3.74
CA TRP A 15 -2.89 17.71 2.43
C TRP A 15 -1.88 17.53 1.28
N ALA A 16 -0.73 18.20 1.36
CA ALA A 16 0.33 18.08 0.36
C ALA A 16 0.93 16.66 0.34
N GLU A 17 1.19 16.07 1.52
CA GLU A 17 1.62 14.67 1.63
C GLU A 17 0.57 13.72 1.03
N HIS A 18 -0.71 13.95 1.31
CA HIS A 18 -1.80 13.16 0.74
C HIS A 18 -1.81 13.22 -0.80
N GLN A 19 -1.67 14.41 -1.40
CA GLN A 19 -1.66 14.57 -2.86
C GLN A 19 -0.46 13.87 -3.51
N ASP A 20 0.74 14.02 -2.94
CA ASP A 20 1.94 13.33 -3.44
C ASP A 20 1.77 11.80 -3.37
N TYR A 21 1.20 11.31 -2.26
CA TYR A 21 0.95 9.89 -2.04
C TYR A 21 0.03 9.31 -3.10
N MET A 22 -1.08 10.00 -3.40
CA MET A 22 -2.05 9.55 -4.40
C MET A 22 -1.48 9.61 -5.82
N ALA A 23 -0.66 10.61 -6.14
CA ALA A 23 0.00 10.71 -7.44
C ALA A 23 0.97 9.53 -7.67
N LYS A 24 1.84 9.25 -6.69
CA LYS A 24 2.81 8.14 -6.76
C LYS A 24 2.10 6.78 -6.76
N LEU A 25 1.02 6.63 -5.97
CA LEU A 25 0.20 5.43 -5.97
C LEU A 25 -0.41 5.17 -7.35
N THR A 26 -0.97 6.20 -7.98
CA THR A 26 -1.58 6.09 -9.31
C THR A 26 -0.56 5.62 -10.36
N GLY A 27 0.64 6.19 -10.35
CA GLY A 27 1.73 5.76 -11.23
C GLY A 27 2.13 4.30 -10.98
N LEU A 28 2.19 3.89 -9.72
CA LEU A 28 2.55 2.51 -9.37
C LEU A 28 1.44 1.51 -9.74
N MET A 29 0.17 1.88 -9.56
CA MET A 29 -0.97 1.07 -10.00
C MET A 29 -0.99 0.88 -11.53
N LEU A 30 -0.61 1.90 -12.29
CA LEU A 30 -0.46 1.78 -13.75
C LEU A 30 0.64 0.78 -14.10
N LYS A 31 1.82 0.86 -13.47
CA LYS A 31 2.89 -0.13 -13.65
C LYS A 31 2.43 -1.55 -13.31
N ALA A 32 1.69 -1.71 -12.21
CA ALA A 32 1.15 -3.00 -11.79
C ALA A 32 0.19 -3.58 -12.84
N ARG A 33 -0.71 -2.76 -13.39
CA ARG A 33 -1.60 -3.16 -14.49
C ARG A 33 -0.85 -3.57 -15.75
N LEU A 34 0.29 -2.96 -16.02
CA LEU A 34 1.15 -3.27 -17.17
C LEU A 34 2.12 -4.44 -16.92
N GLY A 35 2.13 -5.04 -15.72
CA GLY A 35 3.08 -6.09 -15.36
C GLY A 35 4.53 -5.60 -15.21
N GLN A 36 4.72 -4.30 -14.92
CA GLN A 36 6.02 -3.63 -14.89
C GLN A 36 6.52 -3.36 -13.47
N ILE A 37 6.10 -4.19 -12.50
CA ILE A 37 6.53 -4.06 -11.11
C ILE A 37 7.78 -4.92 -10.88
N ALA A 38 8.84 -4.28 -10.41
CA ALA A 38 9.98 -5.01 -9.89
C ALA A 38 9.65 -5.54 -8.48
N PHE A 39 9.99 -6.81 -8.21
CA PHE A 39 9.75 -7.47 -6.94
C PHE A 39 11.04 -7.70 -6.17
N GLY A 40 11.00 -7.44 -4.87
CA GLY A 40 12.13 -7.61 -3.98
C GLY A 40 12.06 -6.70 -2.76
N LYS A 41 12.92 -6.95 -1.77
CA LYS A 41 12.91 -6.21 -0.50
C LYS A 41 13.05 -4.69 -0.70
N ALA A 42 13.92 -4.26 -1.62
CA ALA A 42 14.18 -2.86 -1.95
C ALA A 42 13.36 -2.33 -3.15
N GLU A 43 12.57 -3.19 -3.79
CA GLU A 43 11.85 -2.85 -5.02
C GLU A 43 10.47 -2.25 -4.77
N GLU A 44 9.72 -2.00 -5.84
CA GLU A 44 8.37 -1.42 -5.80
C GLU A 44 7.31 -2.43 -5.35
N GLY A 45 7.54 -3.73 -5.54
CA GLY A 45 6.68 -4.82 -5.12
C GLY A 45 7.34 -5.72 -4.09
N ASN A 46 6.55 -6.32 -3.21
CA ASN A 46 6.97 -7.43 -2.37
C ASN A 46 5.85 -8.48 -2.31
N HIS A 47 6.21 -9.76 -2.40
CA HIS A 47 5.27 -10.82 -2.13
C HIS A 47 5.09 -10.96 -0.62
N ILE A 48 3.84 -10.94 -0.18
CA ILE A 48 3.46 -11.12 1.21
C ILE A 48 2.65 -12.39 1.29
N ARG A 49 3.22 -13.42 1.91
CA ARG A 49 2.61 -14.77 1.95
C ARG A 49 2.33 -15.24 0.50
N ASP A 50 1.35 -16.12 0.32
CA ASP A 50 1.10 -16.77 -0.97
C ASP A 50 0.15 -16.01 -1.90
N THR A 51 -0.63 -15.06 -1.36
CA THR A 51 -1.77 -14.47 -2.08
C THR A 51 -1.74 -12.95 -2.17
N LEU A 52 -0.91 -12.27 -1.37
CA LEU A 52 -0.83 -10.82 -1.35
C LEU A 52 0.44 -10.31 -2.02
N VAL A 53 0.28 -9.18 -2.69
CA VAL A 53 1.37 -8.32 -3.14
C VAL A 53 1.27 -7.00 -2.40
N GLU A 54 2.36 -6.58 -1.81
CA GLU A 54 2.55 -5.23 -1.28
C GLU A 54 3.20 -4.35 -2.35
N LEU A 55 2.52 -3.27 -2.71
CA LEU A 55 3.04 -2.20 -3.54
C LEU A 55 3.57 -1.07 -2.64
N LYS A 56 4.81 -0.63 -2.93
CA LYS A 56 5.61 0.32 -2.15
C LYS A 56 5.94 1.57 -2.97
N PRO A 57 5.03 2.55 -3.10
CA PRO A 57 5.32 3.81 -3.76
C PRO A 57 6.52 4.50 -3.12
N ARG A 58 7.53 4.85 -3.93
CA ARG A 58 8.69 5.61 -3.47
C ARG A 58 8.33 7.10 -3.41
N LEU A 59 8.47 7.67 -2.22
CA LEU A 59 8.23 9.08 -1.95
C LEU A 59 9.58 9.79 -1.92
N GLU A 60 9.87 10.59 -2.95
CA GLU A 60 11.16 11.29 -3.11
C GLU A 60 11.29 12.47 -2.13
N SER A 61 10.16 12.98 -1.64
CA SER A 61 10.07 14.22 -0.89
C SER A 61 10.28 14.02 0.61
N LYS A 62 11.54 13.92 1.03
CA LYS A 62 12.00 13.99 2.45
C LYS A 62 11.79 15.37 3.12
N ARG A 63 10.95 16.27 2.58
CA ARG A 63 10.61 17.54 3.25
C ARG A 63 9.45 17.32 4.22
N VAL A 64 9.68 16.45 5.19
CA VAL A 64 8.84 16.45 6.39
C VAL A 64 9.08 17.76 7.12
N ALA A 65 8.02 18.39 7.62
CA ALA A 65 8.15 19.56 8.49
C ALA A 65 9.12 19.25 9.64
N PHE A 66 9.91 20.25 10.06
CA PHE A 66 10.97 20.10 11.06
C PHE A 66 10.47 19.30 12.28
N GLY A 67 11.08 18.15 12.56
CA GLY A 67 10.74 17.28 13.69
C GLY A 67 9.77 16.12 13.41
N LYS A 68 9.20 16.00 12.21
CA LYS A 68 8.30 14.88 11.85
C LYS A 68 9.03 13.82 11.05
N LYS A 69 8.80 12.52 11.33
CA LYS A 69 9.34 11.42 10.53
C LYS A 69 8.44 11.15 9.31
N PRO A 70 9.00 10.83 8.13
CA PRO A 70 8.19 10.49 6.97
C PRO A 70 7.43 9.19 7.24
N ARG A 71 6.20 9.10 6.72
CA ARG A 71 5.44 7.85 6.70
C ARG A 71 5.59 7.20 5.32
N LEU A 72 5.49 5.88 5.29
CA LEU A 72 5.65 5.08 4.08
C LEU A 72 4.30 4.55 3.64
N LEU A 73 3.93 4.80 2.39
CA LEU A 73 2.68 4.33 1.80
C LEU A 73 2.77 2.85 1.41
N ARG A 74 1.69 2.09 1.65
CA ARG A 74 1.54 0.68 1.26
C ARG A 74 0.17 0.44 0.67
N LEU A 75 0.13 -0.17 -0.51
CA LEU A 75 -1.09 -0.70 -1.11
C LEU A 75 -0.95 -2.22 -1.16
N TYR A 76 -1.87 -2.92 -0.50
CA TYR A 76 -1.97 -4.37 -0.56
C TYR A 76 -2.96 -4.75 -1.63
N VAL A 77 -2.54 -5.64 -2.52
CA VAL A 77 -3.33 -6.11 -3.65
C VAL A 77 -3.29 -7.64 -3.72
N ALA A 78 -4.31 -8.21 -4.36
CA ALA A 78 -4.34 -9.64 -4.69
C ALA A 78 -4.97 -9.86 -6.06
N GLU A 79 -4.69 -11.03 -6.63
CA GLU A 79 -5.41 -11.55 -7.77
C GLU A 79 -6.38 -12.64 -7.29
N PRO A 80 -7.71 -12.44 -7.38
CA PRO A 80 -8.67 -13.44 -6.93
C PRO A 80 -8.69 -14.63 -7.90
N ALA A 81 -8.69 -15.85 -7.36
CA ALA A 81 -8.67 -17.07 -8.17
C ALA A 81 -9.85 -17.18 -9.16
N ARG A 82 -11.02 -16.61 -8.80
CA ARG A 82 -12.23 -16.62 -9.64
C ARG A 82 -12.13 -15.69 -10.85
N THR A 83 -11.27 -14.68 -10.80
CA THR A 83 -11.10 -13.70 -11.89
C THR A 83 -9.60 -13.49 -12.13
N PRO A 84 -8.94 -14.44 -12.82
CA PRO A 84 -7.53 -14.30 -13.12
C PRO A 84 -7.28 -13.05 -13.97
N ARG A 85 -6.09 -12.46 -13.80
CA ARG A 85 -5.62 -11.21 -14.41
C ARG A 85 -6.31 -9.94 -13.91
N LEU A 86 -7.11 -10.04 -12.86
CA LEU A 86 -7.65 -8.87 -12.16
C LEU A 86 -6.82 -8.57 -10.92
N LEU A 87 -6.18 -7.40 -10.87
CA LEU A 87 -5.50 -6.93 -9.67
C LEU A 87 -6.47 -6.10 -8.81
N VAL A 88 -6.78 -6.59 -7.62
CA VAL A 88 -7.71 -5.97 -6.68
C VAL A 88 -6.94 -5.25 -5.59
N GLY A 89 -7.28 -3.98 -5.36
CA GLY A 89 -6.82 -3.25 -4.16
C GLY A 89 -7.60 -3.69 -2.93
N LEU A 90 -6.89 -4.23 -1.94
CA LEU A 90 -7.49 -4.75 -0.71
C LEU A 90 -7.41 -3.74 0.42
N HIS A 91 -6.26 -3.11 0.60
CA HIS A 91 -6.07 -2.16 1.71
C HIS A 91 -4.98 -1.14 1.39
N LEU A 92 -5.24 0.13 1.69
CA LEU A 92 -4.29 1.23 1.56
C LEU A 92 -3.96 1.76 2.96
N ALA A 93 -2.67 1.79 3.30
CA ALA A 93 -2.20 2.15 4.64
C ALA A 93 -0.89 2.95 4.60
N THR A 94 -0.55 3.56 5.73
CA THR A 94 0.78 4.17 5.92
C THR A 94 1.41 3.70 7.21
N LYS A 95 2.70 3.43 7.17
CA LYS A 95 3.48 3.04 8.35
C LYS A 95 4.55 4.06 8.70
N ALA A 96 4.95 4.11 9.95
CA ALA A 96 6.16 4.81 10.35
C ALA A 96 7.40 4.19 9.69
N ASP A 97 8.39 5.02 9.34
CA ASP A 97 9.73 4.55 8.97
C ASP A 97 10.56 4.25 10.23
N SER A 98 10.13 3.24 10.97
CA SER A 98 10.74 2.78 12.23
C SER A 98 10.31 1.35 12.54
N GLU A 99 10.90 0.76 13.58
CA GLU A 99 10.51 -0.56 14.10
C GLU A 99 9.03 -0.62 14.50
N GLY A 100 8.49 0.43 15.14
CA GLY A 100 7.06 0.51 15.47
C GLY A 100 6.15 0.48 14.23
N GLY A 101 6.66 0.94 13.07
CA GLY A 101 5.96 0.82 11.79
C GLY A 101 5.94 -0.60 11.23
N LEU A 102 6.63 -1.58 11.82
CA LEU A 102 6.46 -2.99 11.47
C LEU A 102 5.17 -3.56 12.07
N THR A 103 4.81 -3.17 13.28
CA THR A 103 3.53 -3.55 13.91
C THR A 103 2.36 -3.03 13.09
N GLU A 104 2.36 -1.72 12.76
CA GLU A 104 1.34 -1.11 11.90
C GLU A 104 1.24 -1.81 10.53
N GLN A 105 2.38 -2.28 9.99
CA GLN A 105 2.42 -3.01 8.72
C GLN A 105 1.76 -4.38 8.84
N ASN A 106 2.06 -5.12 9.90
CA ASN A 106 1.48 -6.44 10.14
C ASN A 106 -0.03 -6.36 10.32
N GLU A 107 -0.52 -5.39 11.08
CA GLU A 107 -1.96 -5.13 11.24
C GLU A 107 -2.62 -4.83 9.88
N SER A 108 -1.98 -4.00 9.06
CA SER A 108 -2.46 -3.68 7.72
C SER A 108 -2.48 -4.91 6.79
N ILE A 109 -1.49 -5.80 6.92
CA ILE A 109 -1.43 -7.06 6.19
C ILE A 109 -2.57 -7.98 6.62
N ASP A 110 -2.85 -8.08 7.92
CA ASP A 110 -3.91 -8.95 8.42
C ASP A 110 -5.30 -8.47 7.95
N VAL A 111 -5.54 -7.15 7.92
CA VAL A 111 -6.76 -6.57 7.31
C VAL A 111 -6.84 -6.90 5.81
N ALA A 112 -5.73 -6.79 5.08
CA ALA A 112 -5.72 -7.13 3.65
C ALA A 112 -5.99 -8.62 3.41
N MET A 113 -5.44 -9.50 4.24
CA MET A 113 -5.66 -10.95 4.18
C MET A 113 -7.12 -11.31 4.44
N GLU A 114 -7.74 -10.73 5.47
CA GLU A 114 -9.16 -10.95 5.77
C GLU A 114 -10.03 -10.57 4.58
N ARG A 115 -9.76 -9.41 3.95
CA ARG A 115 -10.45 -8.98 2.73
C ARG A 115 -10.19 -9.93 1.56
N ALA A 116 -8.96 -10.39 1.36
CA ALA A 116 -8.63 -11.36 0.31
C ALA A 116 -9.43 -12.66 0.47
N TYR A 117 -9.50 -13.20 1.69
CA TYR A 117 -10.26 -14.42 1.98
C TYR A 117 -11.76 -14.26 1.81
N SER A 118 -12.30 -13.07 2.07
CA SER A 118 -13.72 -12.80 1.82
C SER A 118 -14.10 -12.83 0.33
N TRP A 119 -13.12 -12.77 -0.58
CA TRP A 119 -13.32 -12.77 -2.03
C TRP A 119 -12.94 -14.11 -2.70
N ALA A 120 -12.37 -15.05 -1.95
CA ALA A 120 -12.05 -16.40 -2.42
C ALA A 120 -13.31 -17.24 -2.68
#